data_AF-A0A182M674-F1
#
_entry.id   AF-A0A182M674-F1
#
_cell.length_a   1.000
_cell.length_b   1.000
_cell.length_c   1.000
_cell.angle_alpha   90.00
_cell.angle_beta   90.00
_cell.angle_gamma   90.00
#
_symmetry.space_group_name_H-M   'P 1'
#
loop_
_entity.id
_entity.type
_entity.pdbx_description
1 polymer ?
#
loop_
_entity_poly.entity_id
_entity_poly.type
_entity_poly.pdbx_seq_one_letter_code
_entity_poly.pdbx_strand_id
1 'polypeptide(L)'
;MSLTDKEYYNLTISISKALSNVEMPIKVKHVRAAIIGTFHSNGGHAFWAIAIRQPIQGNRIVAWKFCHLLHKILREGHPLCCAHSMRHRTMLLEAGKMWGHLTDGYGICIKHYTKLLVTKLEFHDRNPRIPGSLSLRQGDLEKIGEGDINI
;
A
#
# COMPACT_ATOMS: atom_id res chain seq x y z
N MET A 1 5.30 3.50 19.17
CA MET A 1 5.89 4.83 19.41
C MET A 1 5.22 5.79 18.44
N SER A 2 4.76 6.96 18.91
CA SER A 2 4.21 7.99 18.01
C SER A 2 5.35 8.72 17.31
N LEU A 3 5.15 9.08 16.03
CA LEU A 3 6.09 9.93 15.31
C LEU A 3 6.21 11.28 16.02
N THR A 4 7.42 11.85 16.02
CA THR A 4 7.59 13.27 16.38
C THR A 4 6.95 14.16 15.30
N ASP A 5 6.58 15.40 15.67
CA ASP A 5 5.99 16.35 14.71
C ASP A 5 6.90 16.59 13.50
N LYS A 6 8.21 16.67 13.74
CA LYS A 6 9.22 16.83 12.69
C LYS A 6 9.23 15.64 11.72
N GLU A 7 9.17 14.41 12.23
CA GLU A 7 9.12 13.22 11.39
C GLU A 7 7.81 13.12 10.61
N TYR A 8 6.68 13.40 11.26
CA TYR A 8 5.37 13.39 10.62
C TYR A 8 5.28 14.45 9.50
N TYR A 9 5.83 15.63 9.73
CA TYR A 9 5.93 16.69 8.73
C TYR A 9 6.79 16.28 7.53
N ASN A 10 7.97 15.69 7.78
CA ASN A 10 8.86 15.19 6.72
C ASN A 10 8.24 14.05 5.91
N LEU A 11 7.50 13.16 6.58
CA LEU A 11 6.74 12.09 5.94
C LEU A 11 5.63 12.68 5.06
N THR A 12 4.92 13.70 5.56
CA THR A 12 3.88 14.42 4.81
C THR A 12 4.42 15.02 3.52
N ILE A 13 5.55 15.73 3.58
CA ILE A 13 6.21 16.28 2.39
C ILE A 13 6.58 15.16 1.42
N SER A 14 7.14 14.06 1.93
CA SER A 14 7.61 12.95 1.10
C SER A 14 6.46 12.26 0.36
N ILE A 15 5.35 11.98 1.05
CA ILE A 15 4.15 11.37 0.45
C ILE A 15 3.50 12.33 -0.55
N SER A 16 3.35 13.62 -0.23
CA SER A 16 2.79 14.60 -1.18
C SER A 16 3.65 14.74 -2.45
N LYS A 17 4.99 14.69 -2.31
CA LYS A 17 5.89 14.67 -3.48
C LYS A 17 5.82 13.36 -4.27
N ALA A 18 5.61 12.23 -3.58
CA ALA A 18 5.41 10.94 -4.24
C ALA A 18 4.11 10.89 -5.04
N LEU A 19 3.05 11.51 -4.51
CA LEU A 19 1.69 11.52 -5.05
C LEU A 19 1.39 12.81 -5.82
N SER A 20 2.40 13.41 -6.47
CA SER A 20 2.20 14.55 -7.35
C SER A 20 1.47 14.16 -8.64
N ASN A 21 0.77 15.12 -9.23
CA ASN A 21 0.06 14.97 -10.51
C ASN A 21 0.97 14.97 -11.75
N VAL A 22 2.29 15.16 -11.57
CA VAL A 22 3.27 15.15 -12.67
C VAL A 22 3.46 13.71 -13.15
N GLU A 23 3.31 13.45 -14.44
CA GLU A 23 3.43 12.14 -15.08
C GLU A 23 4.90 11.68 -15.19
N MET A 24 5.53 11.48 -14.04
CA MET A 24 6.90 11.01 -13.91
C MET A 24 6.97 9.94 -12.81
N PRO A 25 7.92 8.99 -12.91
CA PRO A 25 8.12 7.98 -11.87
C PRO A 25 8.31 8.59 -10.48
N ILE A 26 7.82 7.90 -9.45
CA ILE A 26 8.04 8.30 -8.07
C ILE A 26 9.54 8.24 -7.76
N LYS A 27 10.12 9.34 -7.28
CA LYS A 27 11.54 9.36 -6.89
C LYS A 27 11.77 8.36 -5.75
N VAL A 28 12.82 7.53 -5.91
CA VAL A 28 13.19 6.47 -4.95
C VAL A 28 13.26 6.96 -3.51
N LYS A 29 13.79 8.17 -3.29
CA LYS A 29 13.89 8.77 -1.95
C LYS A 29 12.54 8.95 -1.25
N HIS A 30 11.47 9.23 -1.99
CA HIS A 30 10.13 9.40 -1.41
C HIS A 30 9.47 8.06 -1.08
N VAL A 31 9.68 7.04 -1.94
CA VAL A 31 9.25 5.66 -1.65
C VAL A 31 9.96 5.14 -0.40
N ARG A 32 11.29 5.30 -0.32
CA ARG A 32 12.08 4.88 0.84
C ARG A 32 11.65 5.59 2.12
N ALA A 33 11.42 6.91 2.06
CA ALA A 33 10.93 7.67 3.21
C ALA A 33 9.54 7.16 3.68
N ALA A 34 8.64 6.84 2.76
CA ALA A 34 7.33 6.30 3.11
C ALA A 34 7.43 4.92 3.78
N ILE A 35 8.28 4.03 3.25
CA ILE A 35 8.56 2.71 3.85
C ILE A 35 9.15 2.86 5.26
N ILE A 36 10.23 3.64 5.43
CA ILE A 36 10.85 3.88 6.74
C ILE A 36 9.85 4.50 7.73
N GLY A 37 9.02 5.44 7.25
CA GLY A 37 7.98 6.06 8.06
C GLY A 37 6.99 5.05 8.65
N THR A 38 6.72 3.92 7.97
CA THR A 38 5.89 2.86 8.54
C THR A 38 6.56 2.12 9.68
N PHE A 39 7.90 1.98 9.69
CA PHE A 39 8.62 1.40 10.82
C PHE A 39 8.64 2.36 12.01
N HIS A 40 8.89 3.65 11.78
CA HIS A 40 8.89 4.65 12.87
C HIS A 40 7.50 4.81 13.52
N SER A 41 6.42 4.58 12.77
CA SER A 41 5.04 4.66 13.26
C SER A 41 4.42 3.31 13.65
N ASN A 42 5.21 2.22 13.68
CA ASN A 42 4.74 0.86 13.98
C ASN A 42 3.57 0.38 13.09
N GLY A 43 3.55 0.76 11.82
CA GLY A 43 2.58 0.30 10.82
C GLY A 43 2.12 1.37 9.84
N GLY A 44 1.02 1.11 9.14
CA GLY A 44 0.55 1.98 8.05
C GLY A 44 -0.27 3.23 8.45
N HIS A 45 -0.53 3.48 9.74
CA HIS A 45 -1.48 4.53 10.16
C HIS A 45 -1.11 5.93 9.67
N ALA A 46 0.15 6.33 9.87
CA ALA A 46 0.61 7.66 9.46
C ALA A 46 0.59 7.83 7.94
N PHE A 47 0.98 6.78 7.20
CA PHE A 47 0.87 6.78 5.74
C PHE A 47 -0.57 7.01 5.29
N TRP A 48 -1.53 6.26 5.82
CA TRP A 48 -2.93 6.39 5.43
C TRP A 48 -3.52 7.75 5.81
N ALA A 49 -3.21 8.29 6.99
CA ALA A 49 -3.67 9.61 7.42
C ALA A 49 -3.25 10.74 6.46
N ILE A 50 -2.09 10.58 5.80
CA ILE A 50 -1.55 11.54 4.82
C ILE A 50 -2.06 11.24 3.41
N ALA A 51 -2.02 9.97 2.99
CA ALA A 51 -2.31 9.54 1.62
C ALA A 51 -3.76 9.79 1.23
N ILE A 52 -4.73 9.56 2.12
CA ILE A 52 -6.16 9.78 1.82
C ILE A 52 -6.51 11.25 1.57
N ARG A 53 -5.65 12.18 1.97
CA ARG A 53 -5.84 13.62 1.75
C ARG A 53 -5.38 14.07 0.35
N GLN A 54 -4.71 13.19 -0.40
CA GLN A 54 -4.30 13.46 -1.78
C GLN A 54 -5.49 13.30 -2.72
N PRO A 55 -5.50 13.95 -3.89
CA PRO A 55 -6.62 13.90 -4.84
C PRO A 55 -6.66 12.57 -5.64
N ILE A 56 -6.72 11.44 -4.94
CA ILE A 56 -6.75 10.08 -5.51
C ILE A 56 -7.98 9.87 -6.41
N GLN A 57 -9.09 10.53 -6.10
CA GLN A 57 -10.31 10.47 -6.92
C GLN A 57 -10.38 11.56 -7.99
N GLY A 58 -9.60 12.64 -7.84
CA GLY A 58 -9.62 13.79 -8.74
C GLY A 58 -8.53 13.78 -9.81
N ASN A 59 -7.52 12.92 -9.69
CA ASN A 59 -6.40 12.88 -10.64
C ASN A 59 -5.86 11.47 -10.86
N ARG A 60 -5.90 11.01 -12.12
CA ARG A 60 -5.50 9.64 -12.51
C ARG A 60 -4.03 9.33 -12.25
N ILE A 61 -3.14 10.31 -12.41
CA ILE A 61 -1.70 10.15 -12.15
C ILE A 61 -1.46 9.97 -10.65
N VAL A 62 -2.15 10.75 -9.82
CA VAL A 62 -2.13 10.61 -8.36
C VAL A 62 -2.68 9.24 -7.94
N ALA A 63 -3.81 8.81 -8.51
CA ALA A 63 -4.41 7.50 -8.23
C ALA A 63 -3.48 6.33 -8.56
N TRP A 64 -2.86 6.37 -9.75
CA TRP A 64 -1.89 5.36 -10.19
C TRP A 64 -0.66 5.31 -9.26
N LYS A 65 -0.08 6.48 -8.96
CA LYS A 65 1.06 6.58 -8.03
C LYS A 65 0.70 6.15 -6.62
N PHE A 66 -0.52 6.41 -6.16
CA PHE A 66 -1.02 5.94 -4.89
C PHE A 66 -1.05 4.41 -4.86
N CYS A 67 -1.60 3.76 -5.89
CA CYS A 67 -1.61 2.30 -5.98
C CYS A 67 -0.19 1.73 -5.94
N HIS A 68 0.73 2.34 -6.71
CA HIS A 68 2.13 1.93 -6.74
C HIS A 68 2.83 2.08 -5.38
N LEU A 69 2.68 3.25 -4.73
CA LEU A 69 3.30 3.51 -3.43
C LEU A 69 2.73 2.61 -2.33
N LEU A 70 1.40 2.42 -2.31
CA LEU A 70 0.76 1.48 -1.39
C LEU A 70 1.28 0.07 -1.61
N HIS A 71 1.38 -0.40 -2.85
CA HIS A 71 1.94 -1.72 -3.15
C HIS A 71 3.36 -1.88 -2.58
N LYS A 72 4.22 -0.87 -2.77
CA LYS A 72 5.57 -0.86 -2.19
C LYS A 72 5.55 -0.94 -0.66
N ILE A 73 4.67 -0.20 0.00
CA ILE A 73 4.51 -0.24 1.46
C ILE A 73 4.01 -1.61 1.94
N LEU A 74 3.03 -2.20 1.26
CA LEU A 74 2.52 -3.53 1.63
C LEU A 74 3.56 -4.64 1.43
N ARG A 75 4.57 -4.41 0.58
CA ARG A 75 5.64 -5.35 0.28
C ARG A 75 6.85 -5.21 1.21
N GLU A 76 7.27 -3.97 1.45
CA GLU A 76 8.58 -3.65 2.05
C GLU A 76 8.46 -2.85 3.36
N GLY A 77 7.25 -2.42 3.74
CA GLY A 77 6.97 -1.68 4.98
C GLY A 77 6.88 -2.56 6.23
N HIS A 78 6.53 -1.92 7.35
CA HIS A 78 6.33 -2.58 8.63
C HIS A 78 5.32 -3.75 8.51
N PRO A 79 5.51 -4.91 9.19
CA PRO A 79 4.64 -6.09 9.05
C PRO A 79 3.13 -5.80 9.25
N LEU A 80 2.79 -4.88 10.16
CA LEU A 80 1.40 -4.46 10.40
C LEU A 80 0.77 -3.64 9.27
N CYS A 81 1.51 -3.27 8.22
CA CYS A 81 0.97 -2.47 7.12
C CYS A 81 -0.19 -3.15 6.40
N CYS A 82 -0.14 -4.46 6.18
CA CYS A 82 -1.26 -5.19 5.56
C CYS A 82 -2.52 -5.13 6.46
N ALA A 83 -2.39 -5.52 7.73
CA ALA A 83 -3.48 -5.48 8.71
C ALA A 83 -4.08 -4.07 8.85
N HIS A 84 -3.24 -3.04 9.00
CA HIS A 84 -3.69 -1.66 9.11
C HIS A 84 -4.31 -1.09 7.82
N SER A 85 -4.03 -1.70 6.68
CA SER A 85 -4.58 -1.30 5.38
C SER A 85 -5.92 -1.97 5.07
N MET A 86 -6.24 -3.10 5.71
CA MET A 86 -7.51 -3.82 5.51
C MET A 86 -8.74 -2.94 5.72
N ARG A 87 -8.72 -2.04 6.71
CA ARG A 87 -9.83 -1.08 6.96
C ARG A 87 -10.11 -0.13 5.78
N HIS A 88 -9.17 0.01 4.83
CA HIS A 88 -9.31 0.85 3.64
C HIS A 88 -9.71 0.05 2.40
N ARG A 89 -10.00 -1.25 2.54
CA ARG A 89 -10.42 -2.14 1.44
C ARG A 89 -11.58 -1.57 0.62
N THR A 90 -12.63 -1.08 1.29
CA THR A 90 -13.81 -0.52 0.61
C THR A 90 -13.44 0.70 -0.23
N MET A 91 -12.60 1.60 0.30
CA MET A 91 -12.11 2.76 -0.45
C MET A 91 -11.36 2.34 -1.72
N LEU A 92 -10.52 1.30 -1.65
CA LEU A 92 -9.80 0.79 -2.83
C LEU A 92 -10.75 0.22 -3.88
N LEU A 93 -11.76 -0.55 -3.46
CA LEU A 93 -12.78 -1.09 -4.38
C LEU A 93 -13.58 0.01 -5.08
N GLU A 94 -14.04 1.01 -4.32
CA GLU A 94 -14.80 2.13 -4.88
C GLU A 94 -13.94 3.00 -5.82
N ALA A 95 -12.68 3.25 -5.47
CA ALA A 95 -11.74 3.93 -6.36
C ALA A 95 -11.55 3.15 -7.67
N GLY A 96 -11.35 1.83 -7.60
CA GLY A 96 -11.22 0.98 -8.77
C GLY A 96 -12.47 0.96 -9.67
N LYS A 97 -13.65 0.92 -9.06
CA LYS A 97 -14.93 0.98 -9.77
C LYS A 97 -15.09 2.32 -10.49
N MET A 98 -14.86 3.42 -9.80
CA MET A 98 -14.97 4.77 -10.36
C MET A 98 -14.00 5.01 -11.52
N TRP A 99 -12.71 4.73 -11.35
CA TRP A 99 -11.73 4.86 -12.43
C TRP A 99 -12.01 3.90 -13.60
N GLY A 100 -12.59 2.73 -13.32
CA GLY A 100 -13.01 1.76 -14.33
C GLY A 100 -14.13 2.23 -15.26
N HIS A 101 -14.93 3.24 -14.87
CA HIS A 101 -16.00 3.79 -15.71
C HIS A 101 -15.51 4.76 -16.78
N LEU A 102 -14.33 5.38 -16.60
CA LEU A 102 -13.81 6.38 -17.52
C LEU A 102 -13.23 5.78 -18.82
N THR A 103 -13.05 4.46 -18.88
CA THR A 103 -12.62 3.67 -20.06
C THR A 103 -11.34 4.17 -20.77
N ASP A 104 -10.55 5.01 -20.11
CA ASP A 104 -9.25 5.45 -20.59
C ASP A 104 -8.14 4.48 -20.13
N GLY A 105 -6.98 4.52 -20.78
CA GLY A 105 -5.87 3.59 -20.50
C GLY A 105 -5.44 3.60 -19.03
N TYR A 106 -5.41 4.77 -18.39
CA TYR A 106 -5.10 4.91 -16.96
C TYR A 106 -6.22 4.34 -16.07
N GLY A 107 -7.48 4.62 -16.37
CA GLY A 107 -8.62 4.15 -15.57
C GLY A 107 -8.69 2.62 -15.49
N ILE A 108 -8.48 1.93 -16.62
CA ILE A 108 -8.43 0.46 -16.67
C ILE A 108 -7.26 -0.06 -15.82
N CYS A 109 -6.06 0.53 -15.97
CA CYS A 109 -4.90 0.17 -15.17
C CYS A 109 -5.14 0.35 -13.66
N ILE A 110 -5.75 1.46 -13.24
CA ILE A 110 -6.08 1.73 -11.83
C ILE A 110 -7.12 0.75 -11.30
N LYS A 111 -8.16 0.42 -12.08
CA LYS A 111 -9.16 -0.61 -11.73
C LYS A 111 -8.51 -1.96 -11.42
N HIS A 112 -7.60 -2.41 -12.28
CA HIS A 112 -6.91 -3.69 -12.05
C HIS A 112 -5.93 -3.61 -10.88
N TYR A 113 -5.22 -2.49 -10.71
CA TYR A 113 -4.24 -2.35 -9.64
C TYR A 113 -4.93 -2.31 -8.26
N THR A 114 -6.02 -1.56 -8.11
CA THR A 114 -6.81 -1.55 -6.87
C THR A 114 -7.37 -2.94 -6.53
N LYS A 115 -7.83 -3.71 -7.53
CA LYS A 115 -8.23 -5.11 -7.34
C LYS A 115 -7.06 -5.96 -6.84
N LEU A 116 -5.87 -5.84 -7.45
CA LEU A 116 -4.66 -6.55 -7.00
C LEU A 116 -4.31 -6.21 -5.54
N LEU A 117 -4.38 -4.93 -5.17
CA LEU A 117 -4.12 -4.48 -3.79
C LEU A 117 -5.11 -5.10 -2.81
N VAL A 118 -6.41 -5.12 -3.15
CA VAL A 118 -7.45 -5.74 -2.31
C VAL A 118 -7.21 -7.24 -2.16
N THR A 119 -6.92 -7.96 -3.25
CA THR A 119 -6.59 -9.38 -3.20
C THR A 119 -5.38 -9.65 -2.32
N LYS A 120 -4.33 -8.82 -2.41
CA LYS A 120 -3.17 -8.91 -1.52
C LYS A 120 -3.56 -8.74 -0.06
N LEU A 121 -4.37 -7.72 0.24
CA LEU A 121 -4.83 -7.44 1.59
C LEU A 121 -5.66 -8.60 2.16
N GLU A 122 -6.65 -9.11 1.43
CA GLU A 122 -7.48 -10.26 1.82
C GLU A 122 -6.69 -11.57 1.97
N PHE A 123 -5.62 -11.73 1.19
CA PHE A 123 -4.72 -12.87 1.34
C PHE A 123 -3.94 -12.79 2.67
N HIS A 124 -3.36 -11.64 2.99
CA HIS A 124 -2.58 -11.47 4.23
C HIS A 124 -3.45 -11.41 5.49
N ASP A 125 -4.71 -11.01 5.37
CA ASP A 125 -5.69 -11.09 6.45
C ASP A 125 -5.97 -12.56 6.85
N ARG A 126 -6.11 -13.43 5.85
CA ARG A 126 -6.28 -14.88 6.06
C ARG A 126 -4.97 -15.60 6.41
N ASN A 127 -3.84 -15.06 5.98
CA ASN A 127 -2.51 -15.67 6.13
C ASN A 127 -1.51 -14.71 6.78
N PRO A 128 -1.70 -14.31 8.05
CA PRO A 128 -0.90 -13.27 8.71
C PRO A 128 0.57 -13.67 8.91
N ARG A 129 0.88 -14.97 8.86
CA ARG A 129 2.25 -15.50 8.95
C ARG A 129 3.06 -15.32 7.66
N ILE A 130 2.39 -15.08 6.52
CA ILE A 130 3.07 -14.90 5.23
C ILE A 130 3.53 -13.44 5.11
N PRO A 131 4.83 -13.19 4.88
CA PRO A 131 5.36 -11.84 4.80
C PRO A 131 4.83 -11.10 3.58
N GLY A 132 4.69 -9.78 3.70
CA GLY A 132 4.23 -8.90 2.61
C GLY A 132 5.08 -8.98 1.33
N SER A 133 6.35 -9.35 1.44
CA SER A 133 7.26 -9.55 0.30
C SER A 133 6.97 -10.81 -0.51
N LEU A 134 6.20 -11.76 0.06
CA LEU A 134 6.05 -13.15 -0.42
C LEU A 134 7.40 -13.89 -0.56
N SER A 135 8.45 -13.39 0.06
CA SER A 135 9.76 -14.05 0.10
C SER A 135 9.81 -14.93 1.34
N LEU A 136 9.78 -16.24 1.10
CA LEU A 136 9.87 -17.28 2.12
C LEU A 136 11.17 -18.07 1.90
N ARG A 137 11.81 -18.51 2.97
CA ARG A 137 12.94 -19.45 2.90
C ARG A 137 12.39 -20.87 2.79
N GLN A 138 13.23 -21.78 2.29
CA GLN A 138 12.92 -23.21 2.32
C GLN A 138 12.61 -23.62 3.77
N GLY A 139 11.51 -24.33 3.98
CA GLY A 139 11.03 -24.69 5.31
C GLY A 139 10.01 -23.76 5.95
N ASP A 140 9.86 -22.53 5.46
CA ASP A 140 8.94 -21.57 6.10
C ASP A 140 7.47 -21.94 5.81
N LEU A 141 7.16 -22.47 4.62
CA LEU A 141 5.81 -22.93 4.29
C LEU A 141 5.39 -24.11 5.16
N GLU A 142 6.27 -25.09 5.38
CA GLU A 142 5.98 -26.24 6.26
C GLU A 142 5.73 -25.78 7.71
N LYS A 143 6.50 -24.80 8.21
CA LYS A 143 6.28 -24.21 9.53
C LYS A 143 4.96 -23.45 9.63
N ILE A 144 4.59 -22.72 8.58
CA ILE A 144 3.32 -21.98 8.51
C ILE A 144 2.13 -22.95 8.41
N GLY A 145 2.30 -24.08 7.73
CA GLY A 145 1.28 -25.11 7.59
C GLY A 145 1.14 -26.04 8.80
N GLU A 146 2.01 -25.93 9.82
CA GLU A 146 2.00 -26.78 11.04
C GLU A 146 1.98 -28.30 10.75
N GLY A 147 2.44 -28.72 9.56
CA GLY A 147 2.38 -30.12 9.15
C GLY A 147 0.96 -30.64 8.84
N ASP A 148 0.00 -29.76 8.55
CA ASP A 148 -1.34 -30.17 8.13
C ASP A 148 -1.26 -30.89 6.77
N ILE A 149 -1.55 -32.20 6.79
CA ILE A 149 -1.38 -33.15 5.67
C ILE A 149 -2.48 -32.96 4.61
N ASN A 150 -3.45 -32.06 4.85
CA ASN A 150 -4.68 -31.92 4.05
C ASN A 150 -4.80 -30.57 3.29
N ILE A 151 -3.70 -29.86 3.03
CA ILE A 151 -3.67 -28.72 2.07
C ILE A 151 -3.12 -29.17 0.72
#